data_AF-A0A963J3E5-F1
#
_entry.id   AF-A0A963J3E5-F1
#
_cell.length_a   1.000
_cell.length_b   1.000
_cell.length_c   1.000
_cell.angle_alpha   90.00
_cell.angle_beta   90.00
_cell.angle_gamma   90.00
#
_symmetry.space_group_name_H-M   'P 1'
#
loop_
_entity.id
_entity.type
_entity.pdbx_description
1 polymer ?
#
loop_
_entity_poly.entity_id
_entity_poly.type
_entity_poly.pdbx_seq_one_letter_code
_entity_poly.pdbx_strand_id
1 'polypeptide(L)'
;MSDNEPDTPVQAPPPLPTGRFSGREAFQQLIRDALATAAREGWREIILSDANFHDWPLGERAVVESLQAWAHSGRRMTLLARTYDEVIRRHARFVRWRGTWDHILT
;
A
#
# COMPACT_ATOMS: atom_id res chain seq x y z
N MET A 1 22.23 -26.03 -33.07
CA MET A 1 21.09 -25.33 -32.43
C MET A 1 21.37 -25.31 -30.95
N SER A 2 21.94 -24.21 -30.46
CA SER A 2 22.06 -23.96 -29.02
C SER A 2 21.51 -22.56 -28.85
N ASP A 3 20.22 -22.49 -28.53
CA ASP A 3 19.53 -21.26 -28.15
C ASP A 3 20.18 -20.73 -26.88
N ASN A 4 20.89 -19.62 -27.01
CA ASN A 4 21.38 -18.83 -25.89
C ASN A 4 20.26 -17.84 -25.55
N GLU A 5 19.35 -18.24 -24.66
CA GLU A 5 18.38 -17.32 -24.07
C GLU A 5 19.15 -16.30 -23.22
N PRO A 6 19.06 -14.99 -23.50
CA PRO A 6 19.71 -14.00 -22.67
C PRO A 6 19.03 -13.99 -21.30
N ASP A 7 19.80 -14.34 -20.28
CA ASP A 7 19.46 -14.18 -18.86
C ASP A 7 19.05 -12.73 -18.63
N THR A 8 17.74 -12.48 -18.63
CA THR A 8 17.19 -11.14 -18.47
C THR A 8 17.45 -10.79 -17.01
N PRO A 9 18.28 -9.76 -16.70
CA PRO A 9 18.54 -9.42 -15.32
C PRO A 9 17.21 -9.10 -14.66
N VAL A 10 16.85 -9.85 -13.63
CA VAL A 10 15.72 -9.54 -12.77
C VAL A 10 16.04 -8.18 -12.16
N GLN A 11 15.48 -7.11 -12.75
CA GLN A 11 15.70 -5.76 -12.26
C GLN A 11 15.09 -5.70 -10.86
N ALA A 12 15.94 -5.37 -9.88
CA ALA A 12 15.48 -5.10 -8.53
C ALA A 12 14.37 -4.03 -8.61
N PRO A 13 13.24 -4.21 -7.91
CA PRO A 13 12.15 -3.24 -7.96
C PRO A 13 12.68 -1.85 -7.59
N PRO A 14 12.23 -0.78 -8.27
CA PRO A 14 12.72 0.55 -8.02
C PRO A 14 12.50 0.95 -6.55
N PRO A 15 13.42 1.75 -5.97
CA PRO A 15 13.23 2.31 -4.63
C PRO A 15 12.01 3.23 -4.59
N LEU A 16 11.52 3.53 -3.39
CA LEU A 16 10.39 4.44 -3.22
C LEU A 16 10.65 5.77 -3.95
N PRO A 17 9.74 6.26 -4.81
CA PRO A 17 9.93 7.51 -5.50
C PRO A 17 10.04 8.67 -4.50
N THR A 18 11.02 9.55 -4.72
CA THR A 18 11.24 10.75 -3.90
C THR A 18 11.12 12.00 -4.76
N GLY A 19 10.70 13.11 -4.16
CA GLY A 19 10.58 14.40 -4.84
C GLY A 19 9.15 14.95 -4.86
N ARG A 20 8.91 15.92 -5.74
CA ARG A 20 7.60 16.57 -5.88
C ARG A 20 6.70 15.73 -6.77
N PHE A 21 5.44 15.64 -6.39
CA PHE A 21 4.37 15.10 -7.23
C PHE A 21 3.28 16.17 -7.39
N SER A 22 2.46 16.02 -8.42
CA SER A 22 1.32 16.91 -8.65
C SER A 22 0.14 16.11 -9.16
N GLY A 23 -1.03 16.43 -8.62
CA GLY A 23 -2.28 15.79 -9.00
C GLY A 23 -2.59 14.50 -8.24
N ARG A 24 -3.86 14.12 -8.34
CA ARG A 24 -4.48 12.98 -7.67
C ARG A 24 -3.88 11.65 -8.10
N GLU A 25 -3.70 11.44 -9.40
CA GLU A 25 -3.20 10.16 -9.93
C GLU A 25 -1.76 9.90 -9.49
N ALA A 26 -0.91 10.94 -9.51
CA ALA A 26 0.46 10.84 -9.02
C ALA A 26 0.49 10.54 -7.51
N PHE A 27 -0.36 11.20 -6.72
CA PHE A 27 -0.52 10.88 -5.29
C PHE A 27 -0.93 9.42 -5.08
N GLN A 28 -1.95 8.95 -5.78
CA GLN A 28 -2.41 7.56 -5.66
C GLN A 28 -1.33 6.56 -6.05
N GLN A 29 -0.57 6.85 -7.12
CA GLN A 29 0.54 6.01 -7.52
C GLN A 29 1.62 5.93 -6.45
N LEU A 30 1.97 7.04 -5.81
CA LEU A 30 2.93 7.04 -4.70
C LEU A 30 2.44 6.19 -3.52
N ILE A 31 1.14 6.21 -3.20
CA ILE A 31 0.59 5.34 -2.15
C ILE A 31 0.69 3.86 -2.54
N ARG A 32 0.41 3.50 -3.80
CA ARG A 32 0.60 2.13 -4.30
C ARG A 32 2.05 1.69 -4.18
N ASP A 33 2.98 2.51 -4.65
CA ASP A 33 4.42 2.23 -4.64
C ASP A 33 4.96 2.13 -3.21
N ALA A 34 4.47 2.97 -2.30
CA ALA A 34 4.82 2.94 -0.88
C ALA A 34 4.40 1.64 -0.21
N LEU A 35 3.16 1.19 -0.42
CA LEU A 35 2.67 -0.04 0.19
C LEU A 35 3.33 -1.29 -0.41
N ALA A 36 3.59 -1.30 -1.72
CA ALA A 36 4.36 -2.36 -2.37
C ALA A 36 5.80 -2.42 -1.83
N THR A 37 6.44 -1.27 -1.63
CA THR A 37 7.78 -1.16 -1.05
C THR A 37 7.78 -1.63 0.41
N ALA A 38 6.80 -1.23 1.21
CA ALA A 38 6.69 -1.63 2.60
C ALA A 38 6.53 -3.15 2.76
N ALA A 39 5.76 -3.79 1.86
CA ALA A 39 5.64 -5.25 1.81
C ALA A 39 6.97 -5.92 1.44
N ARG A 40 7.67 -5.41 0.43
CA ARG A 40 8.97 -5.93 -0.04
C ARG A 40 10.08 -5.80 1.00
N GLU A 41 10.17 -4.65 1.65
CA GLU A 41 11.25 -4.33 2.59
C GLU A 41 10.90 -4.70 4.03
N GLY A 42 9.67 -5.14 4.28
CA GLY A 42 9.21 -5.56 5.59
C GLY A 42 9.30 -4.41 6.60
N TRP A 43 8.65 -3.28 6.31
CA TRP A 43 8.58 -2.15 7.24
C TRP A 43 7.82 -2.52 8.51
N ARG A 44 8.31 -2.08 9.68
CA ARG A 44 7.69 -2.42 10.97
C ARG A 44 6.38 -1.68 11.22
N GLU A 45 6.31 -0.43 10.78
CA GLU A 45 5.19 0.46 11.05
C GLU A 45 4.80 1.23 9.78
N ILE A 46 3.49 1.38 9.58
CA ILE A 46 2.91 2.25 8.56
C ILE A 46 1.92 3.19 9.24
N ILE A 47 2.07 4.50 9.04
CA ILE A 47 1.15 5.51 9.56
C ILE A 47 0.50 6.22 8.38
N LEU A 48 -0.82 6.11 8.29
CA LEU A 48 -1.63 6.76 7.27
C LEU A 48 -2.46 7.86 7.94
N SER A 49 -2.30 9.10 7.48
CA SER A 49 -2.99 10.26 8.05
C SER A 49 -3.59 11.10 6.93
N ASP A 50 -4.91 11.30 6.98
CA ASP A 50 -5.65 12.12 6.02
C ASP A 50 -6.89 12.72 6.69
N ALA A 51 -7.52 13.74 6.09
CA ALA A 51 -8.76 14.26 6.64
C ALA A 51 -9.91 13.24 6.61
N ASN A 52 -10.02 12.48 5.50
CA ASN A 52 -11.14 11.56 5.28
C ASN A 52 -10.80 10.35 4.38
N PHE A 53 -9.61 10.24 3.81
CA PHE A 53 -9.20 9.17 2.88
C PHE A 53 -9.99 9.10 1.56
N HIS A 54 -10.68 10.17 1.16
CA HIS A 54 -11.48 10.19 -0.07
C HIS A 54 -10.64 9.93 -1.33
N ASP A 55 -9.43 10.51 -1.39
CA ASP A 55 -8.57 10.47 -2.58
C ASP A 55 -7.65 9.25 -2.63
N TRP A 56 -7.71 8.39 -1.61
CA TRP A 56 -6.77 7.29 -1.43
C TRP A 56 -7.17 6.04 -2.21
N PRO A 57 -6.20 5.26 -2.72
CA PRO A 57 -6.46 4.05 -3.50
C PRO A 57 -6.74 2.81 -2.62
N LEU A 58 -7.19 2.98 -1.37
CA LEU A 58 -7.33 1.88 -0.39
C LEU A 58 -8.35 0.80 -0.85
N GLY A 59 -9.36 1.18 -1.63
CA GLY A 59 -10.34 0.26 -2.19
C GLY A 59 -9.83 -0.58 -3.37
N GLU A 60 -8.64 -0.31 -3.89
CA GLU A 60 -8.09 -1.02 -5.05
C GLU A 60 -7.52 -2.39 -4.67
N ARG A 61 -7.62 -3.34 -5.60
CA ARG A 61 -7.14 -4.70 -5.39
C ARG A 61 -5.63 -4.75 -5.14
N ALA A 62 -4.83 -4.05 -5.94
CA ALA A 62 -3.37 -4.04 -5.83
C ALA A 62 -2.88 -3.51 -4.48
N VAL A 63 -3.57 -2.50 -3.94
CA VAL A 63 -3.28 -1.92 -2.62
C VAL A 63 -3.56 -2.94 -1.51
N VAL A 64 -4.72 -3.58 -1.53
CA VAL A 64 -5.07 -4.59 -0.52
C VAL A 64 -4.17 -5.83 -0.61
N GLU A 65 -3.74 -6.23 -1.81
CA GLU A 65 -2.76 -7.31 -1.98
C GLU A 65 -1.40 -6.94 -1.37
N SER A 66 -0.94 -5.70 -1.55
CA SER A 66 0.29 -5.21 -0.93
C SER A 66 0.16 -5.15 0.59
N LEU A 67 -0.98 -4.69 1.12
CA LEU A 67 -1.28 -4.70 2.55
C LEU A 67 -1.34 -6.12 3.11
N GLN A 68 -1.92 -7.07 2.38
CA GLN A 68 -1.96 -8.48 2.76
C GLN A 68 -0.57 -9.11 2.79
N ALA A 69 0.29 -8.78 1.81
CA ALA A 69 1.68 -9.25 1.78
C ALA A 69 2.53 -8.61 2.89
N TRP A 70 2.21 -7.39 3.31
CA TRP A 70 2.87 -6.73 4.42
C TRP A 70 2.40 -7.26 5.79
N ALA A 71 1.10 -7.53 5.95
CA ALA A 71 0.47 -7.89 7.22
C ALA A 71 0.97 -9.23 7.78
N HIS A 72 1.78 -9.15 8.83
CA HIS A 72 2.34 -10.28 9.56
C HIS A 72 2.46 -9.92 11.04
N SER A 73 2.77 -10.90 11.90
CA SER A 73 3.02 -10.64 13.31
C SER A 73 4.17 -9.64 13.50
N GLY A 74 4.02 -8.74 14.47
CA GLY A 74 5.02 -7.69 14.75
C GLY A 74 4.98 -6.48 13.81
N ARG A 75 3.95 -6.38 12.95
CA ARG A 75 3.65 -5.18 12.15
C ARG A 75 2.64 -4.29 12.87
N ARG A 76 2.67 -2.99 12.58
CA ARG A 76 1.69 -2.03 13.10
C ARG A 76 1.25 -1.05 12.03
N MET A 77 -0.06 -0.85 11.89
CA MET A 77 -0.64 0.17 11.02
C MET A 77 -1.44 1.16 11.88
N THR A 78 -1.20 2.45 11.73
CA THR A 78 -2.00 3.49 12.39
C THR A 78 -2.79 4.27 11.34
N LEU A 79 -4.09 4.47 11.56
CA LEU A 79 -4.96 5.26 10.68
C LEU A 79 -5.49 6.48 11.41
N LEU A 80 -5.09 7.68 10.99
CA LEU A 80 -5.56 8.93 11.56
C LEU A 80 -6.45 9.67 10.55
N ALA A 81 -7.70 9.92 10.95
CA ALA A 81 -8.59 10.81 10.22
C ALA A 81 -9.55 11.58 11.11
N ARG A 82 -10.11 12.66 10.57
CA ARG A 82 -11.21 13.39 11.22
C ARG A 82 -12.52 12.62 11.14
N THR A 83 -12.74 11.90 10.04
CA THR A 83 -13.85 10.97 9.84
C THR A 83 -13.40 9.77 9.02
N TYR A 84 -14.01 8.61 9.26
CA TYR A 84 -13.76 7.36 8.54
C TYR A 84 -14.92 6.98 7.59
N ASP A 85 -15.90 7.86 7.40
CA ASP A 85 -17.09 7.56 6.58
C ASP A 85 -16.74 7.17 5.15
N GLU A 86 -15.79 7.87 4.52
CA GLU A 86 -15.36 7.57 3.15
C GLU A 86 -14.60 6.25 3.07
N VAL A 87 -13.90 5.84 4.13
CA VAL A 87 -13.26 4.52 4.21
C VAL A 87 -14.31 3.43 4.14
N ILE A 88 -15.40 3.58 4.90
CA ILE A 88 -16.50 2.60 4.93
C ILE A 88 -17.26 2.61 3.59
N ARG A 89 -17.52 3.78 3.03
CA ARG A 89 -18.33 3.95 1.81
C ARG A 89 -17.60 3.55 0.53
N ARG A 90 -16.30 3.84 0.41
CA ARG A 90 -15.52 3.70 -0.84
C ARG A 90 -14.54 2.55 -0.82
N HIS A 91 -14.00 2.22 0.34
CA HIS A 91 -12.87 1.30 0.45
C HIS A 91 -13.27 -0.05 1.03
N ALA A 92 -14.34 -0.66 0.49
CA ALA A 92 -14.92 -1.90 1.01
C ALA A 92 -13.90 -3.05 1.14
N ARG A 93 -12.94 -3.15 0.20
CA ARG A 93 -11.86 -4.15 0.26
C ARG A 93 -10.92 -3.90 1.44
N PHE A 94 -10.55 -2.64 1.67
CA PHE A 94 -9.75 -2.24 2.82
C PHE A 94 -10.47 -2.51 4.13
N VAL A 95 -11.76 -2.18 4.22
CA VAL A 95 -12.58 -2.46 5.41
C VAL A 95 -12.59 -3.96 5.73
N ARG A 96 -12.78 -4.81 4.70
CA ARG A 96 -12.73 -6.27 4.87
C ARG A 96 -11.35 -6.73 5.36
N TRP A 97 -10.28 -6.23 4.77
CA TRP A 97 -8.91 -6.56 5.18
C TRP A 97 -8.64 -6.12 6.63
N ARG A 98 -9.04 -4.91 7.00
CA ARG A 98 -8.93 -4.37 8.36
C ARG A 98 -9.68 -5.23 9.37
N GLY A 99 -10.82 -5.82 9.01
CA GLY A 99 -11.54 -6.74 9.88
C GLY A 99 -10.76 -8.02 10.20
N THR A 100 -9.87 -8.46 9.32
CA THR A 100 -8.99 -9.63 9.54
C THR A 100 -7.76 -9.28 10.38
N TRP A 101 -7.29 -8.04 10.27
CA TRP A 101 -6.01 -7.57 10.81
C TRP A 101 -6.17 -6.51 11.90
N ASP A 102 -7.34 -6.44 12.55
CA ASP A 102 -7.66 -5.38 13.53
C ASP A 102 -6.63 -5.30 14.65
N HIS A 103 -6.05 -6.43 15.04
CA HIS A 103 -5.02 -6.54 16.08
C HIS A 103 -3.68 -5.86 15.75
N ILE A 104 -3.36 -5.62 14.47
CA ILE A 104 -2.17 -4.83 14.08
C ILE A 104 -2.52 -3.38 13.75
N LEU A 105 -3.81 -3.01 13.80
CA LEU A 105 -4.27 -1.65 13.55
C LEU A 105 -4.42 -0.88 14.87
N THR A 106 -3.99 0.39 14.86
CA THR A 106 -4.24 1.38 15.93
C THR A 106 -5.09 2.53 15.41
#